data_AF-A0A5M6CUZ2-F1
#
_entry.id   AF-A0A5M6CUZ2-F1
#
_cell.length_a   1.000
_cell.length_b   1.000
_cell.length_c   1.000
_cell.angle_alpha   90.00
_cell.angle_beta   90.00
_cell.angle_gamma   90.00
#
_symmetry.space_group_name_H-M   'P 1'
#
loop_
_entity.id
_entity.type
_entity.pdbx_description
1 polymer ?
#
loop_
_entity_poly.entity_id
_entity_poly.type
_entity_poly.pdbx_seq_one_letter_code
_entity_poly.pdbx_strand_id
1 'polypeptide(L)'
;MAKDKKDFGNVLGKLHGSKSSLQSETVPDSVQVKSAKVRKRITFFVDERLEEMIDTGTLEEKYRSKSDFVENILMNYFKDKYYVKNAND
;
A
#
# COMPACT_ATOMS: atom_id res chain seq x y z
N MET A 1 9.46 -54.46 36.30
CA MET A 1 10.55 -53.49 36.10
C MET A 1 10.15 -52.22 36.86
N ALA A 2 10.71 -51.99 38.06
CA ALA A 2 11.69 -50.94 38.38
C ALA A 2 11.12 -49.50 38.16
N LYS A 3 10.63 -48.82 39.21
CA LYS A 3 11.32 -47.81 40.06
C LYS A 3 11.86 -46.59 39.28
N ASP A 4 11.26 -45.41 39.52
CA ASP A 4 11.89 -44.11 39.87
C ASP A 4 10.75 -43.08 40.07
N LYS A 5 10.38 -42.58 41.26
CA LYS A 5 11.05 -41.73 42.26
C LYS A 5 11.62 -40.40 41.72
N LYS A 6 11.03 -39.31 42.26
CA LYS A 6 11.65 -38.03 42.69
C LYS A 6 11.96 -37.00 41.58
N ASP A 7 11.87 -35.68 41.77
CA ASP A 7 11.92 -34.85 42.99
C ASP A 7 11.14 -33.52 42.82
N PHE A 8 10.41 -33.12 43.87
CA PHE A 8 9.93 -31.75 44.10
C PHE A 8 11.06 -30.89 44.69
N GLY A 9 12.10 -30.68 43.88
CA GLY A 9 13.39 -30.19 44.35
C GLY A 9 13.78 -28.79 43.91
N ASN A 10 12.83 -27.85 43.74
CA ASN A 10 13.15 -26.40 43.81
C ASN A 10 11.89 -25.55 43.99
N VAL A 11 11.27 -25.79 45.14
CA VAL A 11 10.55 -24.78 45.91
C VAL A 11 11.58 -23.75 46.41
N LEU A 12 11.22 -22.47 46.41
CA LEU A 12 11.83 -21.40 47.23
C LEU A 12 13.32 -21.09 47.01
N GLY A 13 13.67 -20.48 45.89
CA GLY A 13 14.98 -19.87 45.75
C GLY A 13 15.02 -18.78 44.69
N LYS A 14 15.13 -17.52 45.16
CA LYS A 14 15.47 -16.29 44.39
C LYS A 14 14.27 -15.39 44.04
N LEU A 15 13.52 -15.08 45.09
CA LEU A 15 13.06 -13.71 45.33
C LEU A 15 14.29 -12.78 45.39
N HIS A 16 14.19 -11.64 44.71
CA HIS A 16 15.12 -10.49 44.68
C HIS A 16 16.40 -10.57 43.82
N GLY A 17 16.40 -9.75 42.77
CA GLY A 17 17.56 -8.93 42.42
C GLY A 17 18.38 -9.37 41.21
N SER A 18 17.95 -8.97 40.01
CA SER A 18 18.77 -8.10 39.17
C SER A 18 17.94 -7.63 37.99
N LYS A 19 18.05 -6.32 37.73
CA LYS A 19 17.33 -5.59 36.71
C LYS A 19 17.67 -6.18 35.34
N SER A 20 16.83 -7.05 34.79
CA SER A 20 16.78 -7.18 33.34
C SER A 20 16.17 -5.87 32.84
N SER A 21 17.00 -5.04 32.24
CA SER A 21 16.55 -3.93 31.43
C SER A 21 15.66 -4.51 30.34
N LEU A 22 14.36 -4.53 30.62
CA LEU A 22 13.32 -4.52 29.62
C LEU A 22 13.52 -3.22 28.85
N GLN A 23 14.46 -3.24 27.90
CA GLN A 23 14.36 -2.39 26.73
C GLN A 23 13.07 -2.85 26.08
N SER A 24 11.98 -2.16 26.44
CA SER A 24 10.82 -2.09 25.58
C SER A 24 11.37 -1.54 24.28
N GLU A 25 11.55 -2.41 23.28
CA GLU A 25 11.52 -1.96 21.91
C GLU A 25 10.20 -1.21 21.79
N THR A 26 10.31 0.12 21.74
CA THR A 26 9.20 0.99 21.38
C THR A 26 8.85 0.61 19.96
N VAL A 27 7.99 -0.39 19.81
CA VAL A 27 7.33 -0.70 18.56
C VAL A 27 6.61 0.60 18.21
N PRO A 28 7.01 1.31 17.13
CA PRO A 28 6.28 2.49 16.74
C PRO A 28 4.86 2.03 16.40
N ASP A 29 3.87 2.55 17.12
CA ASP A 29 2.45 2.36 16.83
C ASP A 29 2.04 3.21 15.61
N SER A 30 2.86 3.16 14.56
CA SER A 30 2.66 3.87 13.32
C SER A 30 2.13 2.90 12.28
N VAL A 31 0.81 2.89 12.15
CA VAL A 31 0.15 2.30 10.98
C VAL A 31 0.40 3.25 9.82
N GLN A 32 1.28 2.87 8.89
CA GLN A 32 1.35 3.54 7.60
C GLN A 32 0.04 3.30 6.86
N VAL A 33 -0.90 4.23 6.97
CA VAL A 33 -2.09 4.25 6.14
C VAL A 33 -1.62 4.55 4.72
N LYS A 34 -1.47 3.50 3.91
CA LYS A 34 -1.23 3.64 2.47
C LYS A 34 -2.32 4.58 1.95
N SER A 35 -1.93 5.74 1.45
CA SER A 35 -2.86 6.69 0.87
C SER A 35 -3.75 5.95 -0.13
N ALA A 36 -5.03 5.87 0.17
CA ALA A 36 -5.96 5.11 -0.65
C ALA A 36 -6.02 5.81 -2.01
N LYS A 37 -5.57 5.14 -3.07
CA LYS A 37 -5.75 5.63 -4.44
C LYS A 37 -7.25 5.66 -4.74
N VAL A 38 -7.85 6.84 -4.69
CA VAL A 38 -9.27 7.03 -5.01
C VAL A 38 -9.42 7.08 -6.53
N ARG A 39 -10.05 6.05 -7.11
CA ARG A 39 -10.40 6.04 -8.53
C ARG A 39 -11.77 6.70 -8.71
N LYS A 40 -11.82 7.78 -9.50
CA LYS A 40 -13.07 8.44 -9.91
C LYS A 40 -13.43 8.03 -11.33
N ARG A 41 -14.73 7.89 -11.60
CA ARG A 41 -15.27 7.66 -12.95
C ARG A 41 -15.91 8.95 -13.45
N ILE A 42 -15.62 9.29 -14.70
CA ILE A 42 -16.23 10.43 -15.39
C ILE A 42 -16.86 9.94 -16.69
N THR A 43 -17.91 10.61 -17.13
CA THR A 43 -18.54 10.41 -18.43
C THR A 43 -18.50 11.72 -19.16
N PHE A 44 -18.03 11.70 -20.41
CA PHE A 44 -17.97 12.86 -21.29
C PHE A 44 -18.37 12.46 -22.70
N PHE A 45 -18.86 13.41 -23.46
CA PHE A 45 -19.23 13.20 -24.87
C PHE A 45 -18.10 13.70 -25.75
N VAL A 46 -17.83 12.97 -26.82
CA VAL A 46 -16.86 13.32 -27.86
C VAL A 46 -17.55 13.28 -29.21
N ASP A 47 -16.97 13.96 -30.20
CA ASP A 47 -17.39 13.78 -31.58
C ASP A 47 -16.91 12.43 -32.13
N GLU A 48 -17.53 12.00 -33.24
CA GLU A 48 -17.27 10.72 -33.89
C GLU A 48 -15.81 10.57 -34.31
N ARG A 49 -15.21 11.64 -34.85
CA ARG A 49 -13.82 11.62 -35.31
C ARG A 49 -12.86 11.38 -34.14
N LEU A 50 -13.10 12.01 -33.00
CA LEU A 50 -12.30 11.82 -31.80
C LEU A 50 -12.52 10.43 -31.21
N GLU A 51 -13.74 9.89 -31.26
CA GLU A 51 -14.00 8.50 -30.86
C GLU A 51 -13.22 7.51 -31.73
N GLU A 52 -13.23 7.66 -33.06
CA GLU A 52 -12.44 6.82 -33.97
C GLU A 52 -10.94 6.89 -33.65
N MET A 53 -10.41 8.10 -33.39
CA MET A 53 -9.02 8.27 -33.00
C MET A 53 -8.69 7.58 -31.67
N ILE A 54 -9.62 7.60 -30.71
CA ILE A 54 -9.47 6.88 -29.45
C ILE A 54 -9.42 5.37 -29.71
N ASP A 55 -10.24 4.86 -30.62
CA ASP A 55 -10.31 3.43 -30.95
C ASP A 55 -9.07 2.93 -31.66
N THR A 56 -8.61 3.67 -32.67
CA THR A 56 -7.35 3.38 -33.36
C THR A 56 -6.18 3.40 -32.38
N GLY A 57 -6.05 4.45 -31.56
CA GLY A 57 -4.96 4.55 -30.59
C GLY A 57 -5.00 3.45 -29.51
N THR A 58 -6.20 3.10 -29.03
CA THR A 58 -6.36 1.99 -28.06
C THR A 58 -5.86 0.66 -28.64
N LEU A 59 -6.15 0.40 -29.93
CA LEU A 59 -5.74 -0.82 -30.61
C LEU A 59 -4.24 -0.84 -30.94
N GLU A 60 -3.71 0.25 -31.49
CA GLU A 60 -2.32 0.35 -31.93
C GLU A 60 -1.33 0.29 -30.77
N GLU A 61 -1.62 0.99 -29.68
CA GLU A 61 -0.80 0.99 -28.47
C GLU A 61 -1.11 -0.19 -27.52
N LYS A 62 -2.07 -1.06 -27.90
CA LYS A 62 -2.45 -2.29 -27.17
C LYS A 62 -2.92 -2.05 -25.74
N TYR A 63 -3.71 -1.00 -25.52
CA TYR A 63 -4.38 -0.80 -24.23
C TYR A 63 -5.50 -1.81 -24.03
N ARG A 64 -5.76 -2.13 -22.76
CA ARG A 64 -6.84 -3.04 -22.37
C ARG A 64 -8.23 -2.44 -22.60
N SER A 65 -8.37 -1.12 -22.52
CA SER A 65 -9.64 -0.42 -22.67
C SER A 65 -9.44 1.02 -23.15
N LYS A 66 -10.47 1.61 -23.78
CA LYS A 66 -10.50 3.04 -24.15
C LYS A 66 -10.20 3.93 -22.93
N SER A 67 -10.74 3.57 -21.76
CA SER A 67 -10.50 4.33 -20.52
C SER A 67 -9.04 4.33 -20.09
N ASP A 68 -8.34 3.21 -20.20
CA ASP A 68 -6.91 3.13 -19.84
C ASP A 68 -6.06 3.97 -20.81
N PHE A 69 -6.42 3.95 -22.10
CA PHE A 69 -5.75 4.77 -23.11
C PHE A 69 -5.95 6.27 -22.83
N VAL A 70 -7.19 6.70 -22.61
CA VAL A 70 -7.53 8.09 -22.30
C VAL A 70 -6.88 8.51 -20.97
N GLU A 71 -6.86 7.65 -19.96
CA GLU A 71 -6.19 7.91 -18.69
C GLU A 71 -4.69 8.18 -18.91
N ASN A 72 -4.01 7.39 -19.74
CA ASN A 72 -2.60 7.62 -20.08
C ASN A 72 -2.38 8.97 -20.80
N ILE A 73 -3.22 9.32 -21.78
CA ILE A 73 -3.16 10.62 -22.47
C ILE A 73 -3.28 11.77 -21.46
N LEU A 74 -4.27 11.69 -20.57
CA LEU A 74 -4.50 12.72 -19.55
C LEU A 74 -3.32 12.82 -18.59
N MET A 75 -2.79 11.69 -18.11
CA MET A 75 -1.62 11.68 -17.22
C MET A 75 -0.40 12.36 -17.88
N ASN A 76 -0.14 12.06 -19.15
CA ASN A 76 0.94 12.69 -19.90
C ASN A 76 0.70 14.19 -20.11
N TYR A 77 -0.53 14.59 -20.43
CA TYR A 77 -0.89 16.00 -20.60
C TYR A 77 -0.73 16.81 -19.31
N PHE A 78 -1.06 16.21 -18.16
CA PHE A 78 -1.03 16.88 -16.87
C PHE A 78 0.34 16.84 -16.17
N LYS A 79 1.27 15.98 -16.60
CA LYS A 79 2.57 15.76 -15.96
C LYS A 79 3.38 17.03 -15.69
N ASP A 80 3.34 17.98 -16.63
CA ASP A 80 4.15 19.21 -16.54
C ASP A 80 3.37 20.41 -16.00
N LYS A 81 2.11 20.21 -15.58
CA LYS A 81 1.24 21.30 -15.14
C LYS A 81 1.50 21.65 -13.67
N TYR A 82 1.65 22.95 -13.38
CA TYR A 82 2.01 23.47 -12.06
C TYR A 82 1.05 23.04 -10.94
N TYR A 83 -0.25 22.93 -11.24
CA TYR A 83 -1.28 22.56 -10.27
C TYR A 83 -1.28 21.06 -9.89
N VAL A 84 -0.53 20.22 -10.62
CA VAL A 84 -0.33 18.81 -10.25
C VAL A 84 0.88 18.65 -9.34
N LYS A 85 1.91 19.51 -9.49
CA LYS A 85 3.10 19.50 -8.64
C LYS A 85 2.76 19.92 -7.21
N ASN A 86 1.97 20.98 -7.05
CA ASN A 86 1.58 21.50 -5.74
C ASN A 86 0.53 20.63 -5.01
N ALA A 87 0.00 19.58 -5.63
CA ALA A 87 -0.92 18.65 -4.99
C ALA A 87 -0.22 17.49 -4.26
N ASN A 88 1.11 17.37 -4.41
CA ASN A 88 1.93 16.29 -3.83
C ASN A 88 2.98 16.79 -2.82
N ASP A 89 3.03 18.10 -2.54
CA ASP A 89 3.80 18.72 -1.43
C ASP A 89 2.87 18.97 -0.23
#